data_AF-X1SPJ0-F1
#
_entry.id   AF-X1SPJ0-F1
#
_cell.length_a   1.000
_cell.length_b   1.000
_cell.length_c   1.000
_cell.angle_alpha   90.00
_cell.angle_beta   90.00
_cell.angle_gamma   90.00
#
_symmetry.space_group_name_H-M   'P 1'
#
loop_
_entity.id
_entity.type
_entity.pdbx_description
1 polymer ?
#
loop_
_entity_poly.entity_id
_entity_poly.type
_entity_poly.pdbx_seq_one_letter_code
_entity_poly.pdbx_strand_id
1 'polypeptide(L)' 'NVGELASAGVIESLDGYFADKELYPYDKEKVGFLPVSFKSVNYKGEIYAFPFVISTMFLYYRKDLIDNPRD' A
#
# COMPACT_ATOMS: atom_id res chain seq x y z
N ASN A 1 -0.20 -5.52 12.49
CA ASN A 1 0.20 -5.51 11.06
C ASN A 1 -0.83 -6.29 10.24
N VAL A 2 -1.12 -5.94 8.98
CA VAL A 2 -2.08 -6.69 8.10
C VAL A 2 -1.80 -8.18 8.11
N GLY A 3 -0.53 -8.59 8.01
CA GLY A 3 -0.16 -10.01 8.04
C GLY A 3 -0.50 -10.72 9.36
N GLU A 4 -0.39 -10.03 10.51
CA GLU A 4 -0.77 -10.60 11.81
C GLU A 4 -2.28 -10.79 11.92
N LEU A 5 -3.06 -9.80 11.50
CA LEU A 5 -4.53 -9.86 11.51
C LEU A 5 -5.04 -10.95 10.58
N ALA A 6 -4.47 -11.06 9.37
CA ALA A 6 -4.77 -12.12 8.42
C ALA A 6 -4.39 -13.50 8.99
N SER A 7 -3.21 -13.63 9.62
CA SER A 7 -2.79 -14.88 10.25
C SER A 7 -3.68 -15.32 11.41
N ALA A 8 -4.27 -14.36 12.14
CA ALA A 8 -5.20 -14.61 13.22
C ALA A 8 -6.64 -14.89 12.74
N GLY A 9 -6.92 -14.74 11.44
CA GLY A 9 -8.24 -14.98 10.85
C GLY A 9 -9.30 -13.96 11.25
N VAL A 10 -8.90 -12.75 11.68
CA VAL A 10 -9.83 -11.69 12.10
C VAL A 10 -10.18 -10.69 11.00
N ILE A 11 -9.53 -10.82 9.83
CA ILE A 11 -9.85 -10.09 8.59
C ILE A 11 -9.86 -11.09 7.44
N GLU A 12 -10.73 -10.87 6.47
CA GLU A 12 -10.89 -11.75 5.31
C GLU A 12 -10.08 -11.28 4.09
N SER A 13 -9.84 -12.20 3.16
CA SER A 13 -9.25 -11.87 1.87
C SER A 13 -10.22 -11.02 1.05
N LEU A 14 -9.68 -9.98 0.44
CA LEU A 14 -10.39 -9.06 -0.44
C LEU A 14 -10.35 -9.48 -1.92
N ASP A 15 -9.63 -10.56 -2.28
CA ASP A 15 -9.43 -10.97 -3.67
C ASP A 15 -10.75 -11.18 -4.44
N GLY A 16 -11.78 -11.70 -3.77
CA GLY A 16 -13.12 -11.87 -4.36
C GLY A 16 -13.75 -10.54 -4.78
N TYR A 17 -13.54 -9.47 -4.01
CA TYR A 17 -14.05 -8.13 -4.32
C TYR A 17 -13.26 -7.49 -5.47
N PHE A 18 -11.96 -7.78 -5.59
CA PHE A 18 -11.14 -7.33 -6.71
C PHE A 18 -11.41 -8.09 -8.01
N ALA A 19 -11.95 -9.31 -7.93
CA ALA A 19 -12.35 -10.12 -9.09
C ALA A 19 -13.72 -9.72 -9.66
N ASP A 20 -14.59 -9.13 -8.84
CA ASP A 20 -15.91 -8.67 -9.24
C ASP A 20 -15.83 -7.32 -9.96
N LYS A 21 -16.29 -7.30 -11.22
CA LYS A 21 -16.27 -6.11 -12.09
C LYS A 21 -17.48 -5.20 -11.91
N GLU A 22 -18.51 -5.66 -11.21
CA GLU A 22 -19.75 -4.91 -10.93
C GLU A 22 -19.62 -4.07 -9.65
N LEU A 23 -18.76 -4.48 -8.72
CA LEU A 23 -18.30 -3.62 -7.65
C LEU A 23 -17.49 -2.47 -8.29
N TYR A 24 -17.77 -1.23 -7.85
CA TYR A 24 -17.10 0.07 -8.15
C TYR A 24 -15.65 -0.09 -8.66
N PRO A 25 -15.03 0.76 -9.51
CA PRO A 25 -13.83 0.42 -10.30
C PRO A 25 -12.54 0.19 -9.48
N TYR A 26 -12.53 -0.79 -8.58
CA TYR A 26 -11.42 -1.34 -7.82
C TYR A 26 -10.52 -2.18 -8.71
N ASP A 27 -10.53 -1.89 -10.00
CA ASP A 27 -9.51 -2.35 -10.90
C ASP A 27 -8.19 -1.72 -10.43
N LYS A 28 -7.39 -2.52 -9.72
CA LYS A 28 -6.09 -2.14 -9.18
C LYS A 28 -5.18 -1.47 -10.21
N GLU A 29 -5.39 -1.76 -11.51
CA GLU A 29 -4.66 -1.17 -12.62
C GLU A 29 -5.24 0.20 -13.06
N LYS A 30 -6.55 0.43 -12.86
CA LYS A 30 -7.21 1.72 -13.18
C LYS A 30 -7.13 2.75 -12.05
N VAL A 31 -7.04 2.32 -10.80
CA VAL A 31 -6.97 3.25 -9.66
C VAL A 31 -5.56 3.86 -9.49
N GLY A 32 -4.57 3.40 -10.26
CA GLY A 32 -3.26 4.07 -10.37
C GLY A 32 -2.40 4.00 -9.11
N PHE A 33 -2.57 2.95 -8.29
CA PHE A 33 -1.75 2.75 -7.10
C PHE A 33 -0.28 2.53 -7.46
N LEU A 34 0.61 3.00 -6.60
CA LEU A 34 2.01 2.60 -6.66
C LEU A 34 2.11 1.08 -6.46
N PRO A 35 2.82 0.32 -7.31
CA PRO A 35 2.86 -1.15 -7.20
C PRO A 35 3.31 -1.69 -5.83
N VAL A 36 4.11 -0.92 -5.09
CA VAL A 36 4.59 -1.28 -3.75
C VAL A 36 3.50 -1.21 -2.69
N SER A 37 2.46 -0.40 -2.87
CA SER A 37 1.41 -0.23 -1.86
C SER A 37 0.56 -1.49 -1.71
N PHE A 38 0.31 -2.23 -2.80
CA PHE A 38 -0.40 -3.50 -2.72
C PHE A 38 0.45 -4.62 -2.12
N LYS A 39 1.79 -4.54 -2.20
CA LYS A 39 2.67 -5.50 -1.53
C LYS A 39 2.57 -5.42 -0.01
N SER A 40 2.33 -4.22 0.55
CA SER A 40 2.27 -4.05 2.01
C SER A 40 0.99 -4.56 2.65
N VAL A 41 -0.06 -4.77 1.85
CA VAL A 41 -1.37 -5.30 2.28
C VAL A 41 -1.59 -6.75 1.83
N ASN A 42 -0.57 -7.38 1.24
CA ASN A 42 -0.61 -8.78 0.84
C ASN A 42 -0.14 -9.68 1.99
N TYR A 43 -0.83 -10.80 2.18
CA TYR A 43 -0.39 -11.87 3.06
C TYR A 43 -0.59 -13.21 2.37
N LYS A 44 0.50 -13.98 2.24
CA LYS A 44 0.53 -15.30 1.58
C LYS A 44 -0.09 -15.33 0.17
N GLY A 45 0.01 -14.22 -0.57
CA GLY A 45 -0.45 -14.13 -1.95
C GLY A 45 -1.81 -13.45 -2.13
N GLU A 46 -2.57 -13.24 -1.05
CA GLU A 46 -3.90 -12.62 -1.12
C GLU A 46 -3.90 -11.19 -0.54
N ILE A 47 -4.83 -10.35 -1.00
CA ILE A 47 -4.98 -8.96 -0.54
C ILE A 47 -5.90 -8.94 0.68
N TYR A 48 -5.50 -8.33 1.79
CA TYR A 48 -6.30 -8.29 3.03
C TYR A 48 -6.70 -6.88 3.47
N ALA A 49 -6.23 -5.85 2.76
CA ALA A 49 -6.57 -4.46 3.05
C ALA A 49 -6.42 -3.58 1.81
N PHE A 50 -6.97 -2.37 1.87
CA PHE A 50 -6.82 -1.36 0.84
C PHE A 50 -5.74 -0.34 1.23
N PRO A 51 -4.73 -0.08 0.39
CA PRO A 51 -3.73 0.94 0.69
C PRO A 51 -4.36 2.33 0.70
N PHE A 52 -4.25 3.04 1.83
CA PHE A 52 -4.86 4.38 1.97
C PHE A 52 -3.81 5.50 2.00
N VAL A 53 -2.75 5.33 2.80
CA VAL A 53 -1.69 6.34 2.96
C VAL A 53 -0.33 5.67 2.81
N ILE A 54 0.58 6.36 2.12
CA ILE A 54 2.00 6.02 2.07
C ILE A 54 2.73 7.04 2.90
N SER A 55 3.45 6.57 3.92
CA SER A 55 4.33 7.39 4.72
C SER A 55 5.78 6.99 4.43
N THR A 56 6.59 7.96 4.07
CA THR A 56 8.03 7.76 3.81
C THR A 56 8.81 8.92 4.42
N MET A 57 10.07 8.66 4.70
CA MET A 57 10.98 9.66 5.25
C MET A 57 11.61 10.47 4.11
N PHE A 58 11.71 11.78 4.31
CA PHE A 58 12.46 12.68 3.44
C PHE A 58 13.49 13.44 4.27
N LEU A 59 14.64 13.74 3.66
CA LEU A 59 15.65 14.60 4.27
C LEU A 59 15.32 16.06 3.94
N TYR A 60 14.99 16.84 4.98
CA TYR A 60 14.81 18.29 4.88
C TYR A 60 16.05 18.99 5.43
N TYR A 61 16.61 19.95 4.70
CA TYR A 61 17.85 20.65 5.08
C TYR A 61 17.81 22.15 4.74
N ARG A 62 18.71 22.92 5.38
CA ARG A 62 18.87 24.37 5.18
C ARG A 62 19.83 24.65 4.02
N LYS A 63 19.31 25.21 2.93
CA LYS A 63 20.07 25.50 1.71
C LYS A 63 21.15 26.58 1.86
N ASP A 64 21.00 27.49 2.82
CA ASP A 64 21.98 28.53 3.13
C ASP A 64 23.13 28.04 4.02
N LEU A 65 22.95 26.89 4.69
CA LEU A 65 23.96 26.28 5.54
C LEU A 65 24.65 25.09 4.87
N ILE A 66 23.99 24.45 3.89
CA ILE A 66 24.47 23.25 3.22
C ILE A 66 24.24 23.42 1.72
N ASP A 67 25.31 23.76 1.00
CA ASP A 67 25.30 23.94 -0.46
C ASP A 67 25.14 22.62 -1.23
N ASN A 68 25.62 21.51 -0.67
CA ASN A 68 25.55 20.19 -1.31
C ASN A 68 25.22 19.10 -0.29
N PRO A 69 23.93 18.85 0.01
CA PRO A 69 23.54 17.75 0.90
C PRO A 69 23.98 16.42 0.26
N ARG A 70 24.46 15.48 1.08
CA ARG A 70 24.65 14.11 0.61
C ARG A 70 23.31 13.39 0.70
N ASP A 71 22.97 12.68 -0.37
CA ASP A 71 21.88 11.69 -0.40
C ASP A 71 22.20 10.49 0.50
#